data_AF-A0A2H5Y1L4-F1
#
_entry.id   AF-A0A2H5Y1L4-F1
#
_cell.length_a   1.000
_cell.length_b   1.000
_cell.length_c   1.000
_cell.angle_alpha   90.00
_cell.angle_beta   90.00
_cell.angle_gamma   90.00
#
_symmetry.space_group_name_H-M   'P 1'
#
loop_
_entity.id
_entity.type
_entity.pdbx_description
1 polymer ?
#
loop_
_entity_poly.entity_id
_entity_poly.type
_entity_poly.pdbx_seq_one_letter_code
_entity_poly.pdbx_strand_id
1 'polypeptide(L)'
;MGADGQVTFGSTVLKHGARKVRRLYNDRVLAGFSGATADALTLLQRFEEKLENNHGHLLRAAIELAKEWRTDRYLRHLEAMLLVMDTAHLLLISGTGDVVEPDDRVAAIGSGGAFALAAARALLQHTQLSARQIVEEALRIASGICIYTNDTLTVEEL
;
A
#
# COMPACT_ATOMS: atom_id res chain seq x y z
N MET A 1 3.51 0.01 -8.19
CA MET A 1 3.37 0.44 -6.79
C MET A 1 4.74 0.79 -6.23
N GLY A 2 4.86 1.83 -5.41
CA GLY A 2 6.14 2.17 -4.78
C GLY A 2 5.98 2.57 -3.31
N ALA A 3 7.09 2.49 -2.57
CA ALA A 3 7.16 2.89 -1.17
C ALA A 3 8.57 3.37 -0.78
N ASP A 4 8.63 4.20 0.26
CA ASP A 4 9.89 4.57 0.92
C ASP A 4 10.37 3.48 1.90
N GLY A 5 11.60 3.61 2.36
CA GLY A 5 12.24 2.63 3.24
C GLY A 5 12.32 3.05 4.71
N GLN A 6 11.82 4.23 5.10
CA GLN A 6 11.99 4.71 6.47
C GLN A 6 11.13 3.93 7.47
N VAL A 7 11.73 3.52 8.58
CA VAL A 7 11.05 3.02 9.77
C VAL A 7 11.42 3.93 10.93
N THR A 8 10.42 4.53 11.55
CA THR A 8 10.59 5.47 12.66
C THR A 8 9.97 4.89 13.92
N PHE A 9 10.66 5.00 15.05
CA PHE A 9 10.15 4.64 16.37
C PHE A 9 10.20 5.88 17.27
N GLY A 10 9.03 6.38 17.65
CA GLY A 10 8.90 7.70 18.27
C GLY A 10 9.42 8.79 17.33
N SER A 11 10.51 9.44 17.70
CA SER A 11 11.19 10.47 16.90
C SER A 11 12.51 10.00 16.29
N THR A 12 12.87 8.72 16.42
CA THR A 12 14.15 8.18 15.97
C THR A 12 13.99 7.30 14.74
N VAL A 13 14.78 7.55 13.69
CA VAL A 13 14.85 6.67 12.51
C VAL A 13 15.63 5.41 12.88
N LEU A 14 15.00 4.24 12.74
CA LEU A 14 15.61 2.94 13.02
C LEU A 14 16.17 2.27 11.76
N LYS A 15 15.56 2.50 10.60
CA LYS A 15 15.94 1.85 9.33
C LYS A 15 15.60 2.76 8.16
N HIS A 16 16.48 2.81 7.17
CA HIS A 16 16.28 3.60 5.95
C HIS A 16 15.81 2.78 4.75
N GLY A 17 16.04 1.46 4.72
CA GLY A 17 15.78 0.59 3.56
C GLY A 17 14.82 -0.56 3.85
N ALA A 18 13.67 -0.28 4.46
CA ALA A 18 12.59 -1.27 4.57
C ALA A 18 11.94 -1.53 3.21
N ARG A 19 11.53 -2.77 2.96
CA ARG A 19 10.73 -3.13 1.78
C ARG A 19 9.27 -3.26 2.23
N LYS A 20 8.46 -2.28 1.85
CA LYS A 20 7.05 -2.16 2.25
C LYS A 20 6.06 -2.60 1.15
N VAL A 21 6.57 -2.98 -0.02
CA VAL A 21 5.80 -3.55 -1.13
C VAL A 21 6.20 -5.02 -1.28
N ARG A 22 5.21 -5.89 -1.50
CA ARG A 22 5.39 -7.31 -1.79
C ARG A 22 4.59 -7.72 -3.01
N ARG A 23 5.10 -8.73 -3.69
CA ARG A 23 4.38 -9.48 -4.71
C ARG A 23 3.66 -10.66 -4.05
N LEU A 24 2.44 -10.88 -4.48
CA LEU A 24 1.49 -11.88 -3.97
C LEU A 24 0.89 -12.64 -5.15
N TYR A 25 0.34 -13.81 -4.88
CA TYR A 25 -0.41 -14.64 -5.82
C TYR A 25 0.33 -14.88 -7.15
N ASN A 26 1.47 -15.58 -7.08
CA ASN A 26 2.34 -15.86 -8.24
C ASN A 26 2.78 -14.59 -8.97
N ASP A 27 3.19 -13.57 -8.21
CA ASP A 27 3.63 -12.27 -8.71
C ASP A 27 2.62 -11.45 -9.51
N ARG A 28 1.33 -11.83 -9.48
CA ARG A 28 0.24 -11.13 -10.21
C ARG A 28 -0.45 -10.03 -9.42
N VAL A 29 -0.20 -9.95 -8.11
CA VAL A 29 -0.77 -8.93 -7.22
C VAL A 29 0.37 -8.20 -6.51
N LEU A 30 0.30 -6.87 -6.46
CA LEU A 30 1.15 -6.07 -5.59
C LEU A 30 0.39 -5.68 -4.34
N ALA A 31 1.03 -5.79 -3.18
CA ALA A 31 0.49 -5.37 -1.90
C ALA A 31 1.49 -4.50 -1.14
N GLY A 32 1.05 -3.31 -0.76
CA GLY A 32 1.73 -2.37 0.10
C GLY A 32 1.00 -2.23 1.44
N PHE A 33 1.73 -1.87 2.48
CA PHE A 33 1.16 -1.68 3.81
C PHE A 33 1.71 -0.42 4.48
N SER A 34 0.91 0.15 5.38
CA SER A 34 1.36 1.15 6.35
C SER A 34 0.95 0.70 7.74
N GLY A 35 1.89 0.60 8.67
CA GLY A 35 1.65 0.12 10.03
C GLY A 35 2.86 -0.63 10.58
N ALA A 36 2.68 -1.29 11.72
CA ALA A 36 3.73 -2.12 12.31
C ALA A 36 4.05 -3.32 11.39
N THR A 37 5.33 -3.72 11.35
CA THR A 37 5.78 -4.78 10.45
C THR A 37 5.13 -6.14 10.77
N ALA A 38 4.89 -6.45 12.04
CA ALA A 38 4.25 -7.71 12.44
C ALA A 38 2.80 -7.81 11.95
N ASP A 39 2.04 -6.73 12.10
CA ASP A 39 0.66 -6.60 11.65
C ASP A 39 0.57 -6.78 10.13
N ALA A 40 1.47 -6.11 9.41
CA ALA A 40 1.55 -6.21 7.96
C ALA A 40 1.84 -7.63 7.48
N LEU A 41 2.81 -8.32 8.08
CA LEU A 41 3.11 -9.70 7.71
C LEU A 41 1.91 -10.62 7.92
N THR A 42 1.21 -10.44 9.04
CA THR A 42 0.00 -11.22 9.35
C THR A 42 -1.10 -10.97 8.32
N LEU A 43 -1.39 -9.70 8.01
CA LEU A 43 -2.42 -9.34 7.05
C LEU A 43 -2.09 -9.78 5.62
N LEU A 44 -0.82 -9.68 5.21
CA LEU A 44 -0.38 -10.14 3.89
C LEU A 44 -0.48 -11.66 3.75
N GLN A 45 -0.13 -12.42 4.80
CA GLN A 45 -0.31 -13.87 4.80
C GLN A 45 -1.79 -14.25 4.68
N ARG A 46 -2.67 -13.62 5.49
CA ARG A 46 -4.11 -13.82 5.41
C ARG A 46 -4.67 -13.46 4.02
N PHE A 47 -4.16 -12.38 3.43
CA PHE A 47 -4.61 -11.94 2.11
C PHE A 47 -4.16 -12.91 1.01
N GLU A 48 -2.94 -13.45 1.09
CA GLU A 48 -2.46 -14.51 0.18
C GLU A 48 -3.41 -15.72 0.23
N GLU A 49 -3.78 -16.17 1.43
CA GLU A 49 -4.75 -17.25 1.62
C GLU A 49 -6.11 -16.91 0.96
N LYS A 50 -6.59 -15.66 1.06
CA LYS A 50 -7.83 -15.24 0.37
C LYS A 50 -7.68 -15.23 -1.14
N LEU A 51 -6.53 -14.80 -1.67
CA LEU A 51 -6.27 -14.81 -3.10
C LEU A 51 -6.27 -16.25 -3.65
N GLU A 52 -5.62 -17.19 -2.96
CA GLU A 52 -5.62 -18.59 -3.34
C GLU A 52 -7.03 -19.20 -3.38
N ASN A 53 -7.80 -19.00 -2.31
CA ASN A 53 -9.18 -19.50 -2.20
C ASN A 53 -10.14 -18.91 -3.23
N ASN A 54 -9.86 -17.68 -3.70
CA ASN A 54 -10.68 -16.98 -4.68
C ASN A 54 -10.08 -17.01 -6.10
N HIS A 55 -9.09 -17.88 -6.35
CA HIS A 55 -8.43 -18.04 -7.65
C HIS A 55 -7.94 -16.70 -8.24
N GLY A 56 -7.40 -15.83 -7.39
CA GLY A 56 -6.85 -14.54 -7.80
C GLY A 56 -7.87 -13.42 -7.99
N HIS A 57 -9.15 -13.64 -7.65
CA HIS A 57 -10.16 -12.58 -7.77
C HIS A 57 -9.95 -11.49 -6.70
N LEU A 58 -9.22 -10.43 -7.03
CA LEU A 58 -8.74 -9.41 -6.10
C LEU A 58 -9.86 -8.80 -5.24
N LEU A 59 -10.93 -8.30 -5.87
CA LEU A 59 -12.04 -7.65 -5.16
C LEU A 59 -12.72 -8.59 -4.14
N ARG A 60 -12.93 -9.86 -4.51
CA ARG A 60 -13.55 -10.85 -3.63
C ARG A 60 -12.64 -11.20 -2.47
N ALA A 61 -11.35 -11.43 -2.74
CA ALA A 61 -10.35 -11.66 -1.71
C ALA A 61 -10.25 -10.48 -0.73
N ALA A 62 -10.32 -9.24 -1.24
CA ALA A 62 -10.27 -8.02 -0.44
C ALA A 62 -11.48 -7.90 0.49
N ILE A 63 -12.69 -8.18 -0.02
CA ILE A 63 -13.92 -8.17 0.77
C ILE A 63 -13.89 -9.27 1.86
N GLU A 64 -13.40 -10.46 1.54
CA GLU A 64 -13.27 -11.55 2.51
C GLU A 64 -12.25 -11.22 3.60
N LEU A 65 -11.09 -10.63 3.23
CA LEU A 65 -10.11 -10.15 4.21
C LEU A 65 -10.72 -9.06 5.08
N ALA A 66 -11.38 -8.05 4.52
CA ALA A 66 -11.97 -6.95 5.28
C ALA A 66 -13.01 -7.44 6.31
N LYS A 67 -13.81 -8.45 5.93
CA LYS A 67 -14.75 -9.11 6.85
C LYS A 67 -14.04 -9.84 7.99
N GLU A 68 -13.00 -10.62 7.68
CA GLU A 68 -12.19 -11.31 8.70
C GLU A 68 -11.50 -10.30 9.62
N TRP A 69 -10.85 -9.29 9.05
CA TRP A 69 -10.13 -8.25 9.77
C TRP A 69 -11.05 -7.53 10.78
N ARG A 70 -12.26 -7.15 10.36
CA ARG A 70 -13.22 -6.47 11.22
C ARG A 70 -13.77 -7.37 12.35
N THR A 71 -13.87 -8.68 12.12
CA THR A 71 -14.54 -9.61 13.05
C THR A 71 -13.57 -10.34 13.98
N ASP A 72 -12.32 -10.56 13.55
CA ASP A 72 -11.30 -11.18 14.35
C ASP A 72 -10.92 -10.31 15.56
N ARG A 73 -10.85 -10.95 16.73
CA ARG A 73 -10.61 -10.29 18.01
C ARG A 73 -9.28 -9.54 18.05
N TYR A 74 -8.26 -10.06 17.37
CA TYR A 74 -6.92 -9.48 17.35
C TYR A 74 -6.78 -8.48 16.19
N LEU A 75 -7.20 -8.87 14.98
CA LEU A 75 -6.98 -8.06 13.79
C LEU A 75 -7.68 -6.70 13.85
N ARG A 76 -8.87 -6.60 14.45
CA ARG A 76 -9.64 -5.34 14.53
C ARG A 76 -8.94 -4.21 15.29
N HIS A 77 -7.90 -4.52 16.06
CA HIS A 77 -7.11 -3.54 16.81
C HIS A 77 -5.88 -3.05 16.04
N LEU A 78 -5.63 -3.59 14.85
CA LEU A 78 -4.54 -3.14 13.99
C LEU A 78 -4.91 -1.79 13.36
N GLU A 79 -4.02 -0.81 13.52
CA GLU A 79 -4.14 0.50 12.87
C GLU A 79 -3.55 0.50 11.44
N ALA A 80 -3.21 -0.68 10.93
CA ALA A 80 -2.62 -0.83 9.62
C ALA A 80 -3.63 -0.54 8.50
N MET A 81 -3.12 -0.11 7.36
CA MET A 81 -3.84 -0.06 6.09
C MET A 81 -3.09 -0.88 5.05
N LEU A 82 -3.84 -1.51 4.15
CA LEU A 82 -3.31 -2.21 2.99
C LEU A 82 -3.72 -1.48 1.71
N LEU A 83 -2.79 -1.44 0.76
CA LEU A 83 -3.04 -1.03 -0.61
C LEU A 83 -2.68 -2.20 -1.51
N VAL A 84 -3.64 -2.73 -2.26
CA VAL A 84 -3.45 -3.93 -3.09
C VAL A 84 -3.87 -3.65 -4.52
N MET A 85 -3.17 -4.21 -5.50
CA MET A 85 -3.52 -4.02 -6.91
C MET A 85 -3.17 -5.22 -7.77
N ASP A 86 -3.96 -5.41 -8.82
CA ASP A 86 -3.62 -6.20 -10.00
C ASP A 86 -3.62 -5.29 -11.24
N THR A 87 -3.65 -5.86 -12.45
CA THR A 87 -3.68 -5.08 -13.69
C THR A 87 -5.01 -4.35 -13.93
N ALA A 88 -6.08 -4.76 -13.25
CA ALA A 88 -7.44 -4.23 -13.41
C ALA A 88 -7.83 -3.28 -12.27
N HIS A 89 -7.57 -3.66 -11.03
CA HIS A 89 -8.09 -3.05 -9.81
C HIS A 89 -6.99 -2.50 -8.90
N LEU A 90 -7.31 -1.43 -8.19
CA LEU A 90 -6.50 -0.85 -7.11
C LEU A 90 -7.40 -0.65 -5.90
N LEU A 91 -7.13 -1.34 -4.80
CA LEU A 91 -8.00 -1.36 -3.63
C LEU A 91 -7.24 -0.94 -2.37
N LEU A 92 -7.86 -0.05 -1.60
CA LEU A 92 -7.49 0.23 -0.22
C LEU A 92 -8.34 -0.64 0.72
N ILE A 93 -7.70 -1.29 1.68
CA ILE A 93 -8.35 -2.11 2.70
C ILE A 93 -7.92 -1.63 4.09
N SER A 94 -8.89 -1.47 5.00
CA SER A 94 -8.66 -1.02 6.38
C SER A 94 -9.29 -1.95 7.43
N GLY A 95 -8.81 -1.84 8.67
CA GLY A 95 -9.34 -2.59 9.82
C GLY A 95 -10.79 -2.24 10.22
N THR A 96 -11.34 -1.14 9.70
CA THR A 96 -12.78 -0.80 9.83
C THR A 96 -13.68 -1.70 8.98
N GLY A 97 -13.08 -2.52 8.11
CA GLY A 97 -13.76 -3.40 7.17
C GLY A 97 -14.13 -2.71 5.87
N ASP A 98 -13.50 -1.57 5.55
CA ASP A 98 -13.73 -0.85 4.31
C ASP A 98 -12.84 -1.40 3.18
N VAL A 99 -13.43 -1.49 1.99
CA VAL A 99 -12.74 -1.79 0.73
C VAL A 99 -13.10 -0.69 -0.24
N VAL A 100 -12.10 0.09 -0.65
CA VAL A 100 -12.31 1.31 -1.46
C VAL A 100 -11.45 1.26 -2.70
N GLU A 101 -12.07 1.47 -3.86
CA GLU A 101 -11.38 1.65 -5.15
C GLU A 101 -11.39 3.14 -5.51
N PRO A 102 -10.23 3.76 -5.82
CA PRO A 102 -10.17 5.18 -6.15
C PRO A 102 -10.64 5.44 -7.59
N ASP A 103 -11.43 6.50 -7.77
CA ASP A 103 -11.98 6.88 -9.09
C ASP A 103 -10.90 7.20 -10.13
N ASP A 104 -9.78 7.76 -9.68
CA ASP A 104 -8.70 8.26 -10.54
C ASP A 104 -7.51 7.30 -10.65
N ARG A 105 -7.70 6.04 -10.23
CA ARG A 105 -6.69 4.95 -10.30
C ARG A 105 -5.36 5.30 -9.61
N VAL A 106 -5.38 6.23 -8.66
CA VAL A 106 -4.24 6.60 -7.81
C VAL A 106 -4.66 6.53 -6.36
N ALA A 107 -3.85 5.88 -5.54
CA ALA A 107 -4.05 5.84 -4.09
C ALA A 107 -2.70 5.82 -3.39
N ALA A 108 -2.69 6.32 -2.15
CA ALA A 108 -1.53 6.32 -1.28
C ALA A 108 -1.96 6.13 0.17
N ILE A 109 -1.10 5.50 0.96
CA ILE A 109 -1.28 5.25 2.40
C ILE A 109 -0.02 5.64 3.17
N GLY A 110 -0.11 5.73 4.49
CA GLY A 110 1.00 6.09 5.37
C GLY A 110 1.17 7.60 5.57
N SER A 111 2.18 7.97 6.37
CA SER A 111 2.45 9.35 6.82
C SER A 111 2.69 10.34 5.68
N GLY A 112 3.39 9.93 4.62
CA GLY A 112 3.61 10.74 3.41
C GLY A 112 2.51 10.60 2.36
N GLY A 113 1.45 9.81 2.63
CA GLY A 113 0.48 9.38 1.64
C GLY A 113 -0.27 10.54 0.97
N ALA A 114 -0.72 11.52 1.76
CA ALA A 114 -1.45 12.68 1.21
C ALA A 114 -0.59 13.52 0.25
N PHE A 115 0.70 13.70 0.56
CA PHE A 115 1.63 14.45 -0.29
C PHE A 115 1.91 13.69 -1.59
N ALA A 116 2.18 12.39 -1.49
CA ALA A 116 2.39 11.53 -2.66
C ALA A 116 1.12 11.48 -3.55
N LEU A 117 -0.06 11.37 -2.95
CA LEU A 117 -1.33 11.35 -3.68
C LEU A 117 -1.55 12.64 -4.46
N ALA A 118 -1.36 13.80 -3.81
CA ALA A 118 -1.52 15.10 -4.47
C ALA A 118 -0.53 15.27 -5.63
N ALA A 119 0.74 14.91 -5.41
CA ALA A 119 1.77 14.96 -6.46
C ALA A 119 1.45 14.02 -7.63
N ALA A 120 1.10 12.76 -7.35
CA ALA A 120 0.77 11.77 -8.37
C ALA A 120 -0.44 12.20 -9.21
N ARG A 121 -1.49 12.75 -8.59
CA ARG A 121 -2.66 13.30 -9.28
C ARG A 121 -2.30 14.43 -10.24
N ALA A 122 -1.50 15.38 -9.77
CA ALA A 122 -1.05 16.50 -10.61
C ALA A 122 -0.20 16.01 -11.79
N LEU A 123 0.74 15.09 -11.55
CA LEU A 123 1.60 14.52 -12.60
C LEU A 123 0.79 13.72 -13.62
N LEU A 124 -0.19 12.94 -13.18
CA LEU A 124 -1.06 12.16 -14.06
C LEU A 124 -1.90 13.05 -14.99
N GLN A 125 -2.35 14.21 -14.52
CA GLN A 125 -3.20 15.13 -15.29
C GLN A 125 -2.41 16.04 -16.23
N HIS A 126 -1.15 16.34 -15.93
CA HIS A 126 -0.40 17.41 -16.58
C HIS A 126 0.89 16.97 -17.27
N THR A 127 1.17 15.66 -17.33
CA THR A 127 2.39 15.14 -17.96
C THR A 127 2.09 13.90 -18.81
N GLN A 128 3.11 13.42 -19.54
CA GLN A 128 3.09 12.14 -20.27
C GLN A 128 4.00 11.10 -19.61
N LEU A 129 4.25 11.24 -18.30
CA LEU A 129 5.11 10.33 -17.55
C LEU A 129 4.46 8.94 -17.46
N SER A 130 5.29 7.91 -17.47
CA SER A 130 4.84 6.54 -17.22
C SER A 130 4.37 6.37 -15.76
N ALA A 131 3.58 5.34 -15.49
CA ALA A 131 3.14 5.03 -14.12
C ALA A 131 4.32 4.89 -13.14
N ARG A 132 5.43 4.29 -13.60
CA ARG A 132 6.68 4.20 -12.82
C ARG A 132 7.21 5.59 -12.47
N GLN A 133 7.37 6.45 -13.48
CA GLN A 133 7.92 7.80 -13.30
C GLN A 133 7.02 8.64 -12.37
N ILE A 134 5.70 8.55 -12.53
CA ILE A 134 4.74 9.25 -11.65
C ILE A 134 4.93 8.80 -10.20
N VAL A 135 5.01 7.49 -9.95
CA VAL A 135 5.22 6.94 -8.60
C VAL A 135 6.56 7.38 -8.01
N GLU A 136 7.65 7.32 -8.78
CA GLU A 136 8.98 7.74 -8.33
C GLU A 136 9.01 9.23 -7.96
N GLU A 137 8.49 10.11 -8.83
CA GLU A 137 8.48 11.56 -8.57
C GLU A 137 7.54 11.92 -7.42
N ALA A 138 6.36 11.31 -7.33
CA ALA A 138 5.42 11.56 -6.25
C ALA A 138 5.99 11.17 -4.87
N LEU A 139 6.69 10.04 -4.77
CA LEU A 139 7.36 9.63 -3.55
C LEU A 139 8.55 10.52 -3.21
N ARG A 140 9.32 10.96 -4.22
CA ARG A 140 10.42 11.90 -4.01
C ARG A 140 9.91 13.24 -3.46
N ILE A 141 8.81 13.76 -4.00
CA ILE A 141 8.14 14.96 -3.46
C ILE A 141 7.69 14.72 -2.01
N ALA A 142 7.06 13.57 -1.72
CA ALA A 142 6.64 13.24 -0.37
C ALA A 142 7.82 13.18 0.62
N SER A 143 8.98 12.65 0.21
CA SER A 143 10.20 12.61 1.03
C SER A 143 10.81 13.99 1.31
N GLY A 144 10.55 14.97 0.44
CA GLY A 144 10.97 16.36 0.67
C GLY A 144 10.09 17.11 1.67
N ILE A 145 8.95 16.54 2.07
CA ILE A 145 7.94 17.20 2.91
C ILE A 145 7.73 16.44 4.23
N CYS A 146 7.56 15.12 4.18
CA CYS A 146 7.20 14.32 5.35
C CYS A 146 8.45 13.82 6.08
N ILE A 147 8.61 14.22 7.34
CA ILE A 147 9.72 13.76 8.21
C ILE A 147 9.73 12.23 8.47
N TYR A 148 8.64 11.54 8.12
CA TYR A 148 8.47 10.09 8.27
C TYR A 148 8.56 9.32 6.95
N THR A 149 9.07 9.95 5.88
CA THR A 149 9.21 9.37 4.55
C THR A 149 10.57 9.78 3.98
N ASN A 150 11.39 8.82 3.55
CA ASN A 150 12.72 9.13 2.98
C ASN A 150 12.78 8.93 1.47
N ASP A 151 13.94 9.24 0.89
CA ASP A 151 14.26 9.13 -0.54
C ASP A 151 14.80 7.75 -0.94
N THR A 152 14.84 6.78 -0.01
CA THR A 152 15.21 5.40 -0.30
C THR A 152 13.99 4.64 -0.79
N LEU A 153 13.73 4.74 -2.09
CA LEU A 153 12.50 4.24 -2.70
C LEU A 153 12.64 2.82 -3.27
N THR A 154 11.54 2.09 -3.23
CA THR A 154 11.35 0.82 -3.94
C THR A 154 10.12 0.92 -4.82
N VAL A 155 10.21 0.42 -6.06
CA VAL A 155 9.11 0.45 -7.03
C VAL A 155 8.99 -0.90 -7.72
N GLU A 156 7.79 -1.48 -7.62
CA GLU A 156 7.39 -2.75 -8.22
C GLU A 156 6.31 -2.54 -9.28
N GLU A 157 6.35 -3.33 -10.35
CA GLU A 157 5.44 -3.25 -11.51
C GLU A 157 4.87 -4.62 -11.87
N LEU A 158 3.68 -4.62 -12.48
CA LEU A 158 3.01 -5.80 -13.04
C LEU A 158 3.08 -5.78 -14.56
#